data_AF-A0A6M3XPG8-F1
#
_entry.id   AF-A0A6M3XPG8-F1
#
_cell.length_a   1.000
_cell.length_b   1.000
_cell.length_c   1.000
_cell.angle_alpha   90.00
_cell.angle_beta   90.00
_cell.angle_gamma   90.00
#
_symmetry.space_group_name_H-M   'P 1'
#
loop_
_entity.id
_entity.type
_entity.pdbx_description
1 polymer ?
#
loop_
_entity_poly.entity_id
_entity_poly.type
_entity_poly.pdbx_seq_one_letter_code
_entity_poly.pdbx_strand_id
1 'polypeptide(L)'
;MELDRDESREVLETLEKRSKANKSLYGFPIREPDIRRKETHKFYDIKGLWSRHKEIINLDSLGYKNTEIAKMLGIHPVTVSMTINSTLGKGAQLALREERDGEYEELREEVMDLTRKSLDKYREILDAESAGYKIQKEVADVITLDLAGMRAPTRIESKSAHMVLSSDEIEEFKRRGMRAAKASGKLIEVESEKTE
;
A
#
# COMPACT_ATOMS: atom_id res chain seq x y z
N MET A 1 60.07 53.41 -8.20
CA MET A 1 58.69 53.14 -7.75
C MET A 1 58.31 51.80 -8.37
N GLU A 2 59.00 50.76 -7.92
CA GLU A 2 58.83 49.37 -8.37
C GLU A 2 57.70 48.81 -7.51
N LEU A 3 56.47 48.85 -8.03
CA LEU A 3 55.37 48.15 -7.40
C LEU A 3 55.64 46.65 -7.50
N ASP A 4 55.49 45.98 -6.37
CA ASP A 4 55.94 44.64 -6.05
C ASP A 4 55.51 43.59 -7.09
N ARG A 5 56.52 43.00 -7.74
CA ARG A 5 56.34 41.86 -8.65
C ARG A 5 55.73 40.64 -7.95
N ASP A 6 55.83 40.58 -6.63
CA ASP A 6 55.28 39.51 -5.82
C ASP A 6 53.78 39.69 -5.57
N GLU A 7 53.30 40.92 -5.32
CA GLU A 7 51.85 41.20 -5.21
C GLU A 7 51.13 40.90 -6.54
N SER A 8 51.77 41.23 -7.67
CA SER A 8 51.23 40.94 -9.00
C SER A 8 51.09 39.44 -9.28
N ARG A 9 51.98 38.61 -8.71
CA ARG A 9 51.94 37.15 -8.85
C ARG A 9 50.84 36.53 -7.97
N GLU A 10 50.68 36.99 -6.74
CA GLU A 10 49.58 36.53 -5.87
C GLU A 10 48.20 36.86 -6.46
N VAL A 11 48.04 38.04 -7.05
CA VAL A 11 46.78 38.43 -7.71
C VAL A 11 46.49 37.52 -8.93
N LEU A 12 47.49 37.18 -9.73
CA LEU A 12 47.31 36.26 -10.86
C LEU A 12 47.01 34.83 -10.40
N GLU A 13 47.66 34.35 -9.35
CA GLU A 13 47.43 33.02 -8.81
C GLU A 13 46.03 32.89 -8.17
N THR A 14 45.55 33.95 -7.50
CA THR A 14 44.19 33.99 -6.94
C THR A 14 43.10 34.05 -8.03
N LEU A 15 43.36 34.74 -9.15
CA LEU A 15 42.46 34.76 -10.31
C LEU A 15 42.41 33.40 -11.02
N GLU A 16 43.53 32.70 -11.18
CA GLU A 16 43.56 31.35 -11.73
C GLU A 16 42.86 30.31 -10.84
N LYS A 17 43.02 30.41 -9.52
CA LYS A 17 42.31 29.54 -8.56
C LYS A 17 40.79 29.75 -8.62
N ARG A 18 40.32 30.99 -8.78
CA ARG A 18 38.89 31.30 -9.00
C ARG A 18 38.36 30.78 -10.35
N SER A 19 39.18 30.84 -11.42
CA SER A 19 38.84 30.29 -12.74
C SER A 19 38.65 28.76 -12.72
N LYS A 20 39.50 28.05 -11.97
CA LYS A 20 39.39 26.59 -11.81
C LYS A 20 38.18 26.16 -10.99
N ALA A 21 37.71 27.00 -10.06
CA ALA A 21 36.54 26.72 -9.22
C ALA A 21 35.19 26.78 -9.99
N ASN A 22 35.14 27.44 -11.15
CA ASN A 22 33.90 27.66 -11.91
C ASN A 22 33.76 26.80 -13.18
N LYS A 23 34.57 25.75 -13.30
CA LYS A 23 34.46 24.78 -14.40
C LYS A 23 33.61 23.60 -13.95
N SER A 24 32.60 23.27 -14.75
CA SER A 24 31.85 22.03 -14.60
C SER A 24 32.78 20.82 -14.74
N LEU A 25 32.34 19.64 -14.31
CA LEU A 25 33.07 18.37 -14.44
C LEU A 25 33.60 18.10 -15.87
N TYR A 26 32.99 18.71 -16.88
CA TYR A 26 33.32 18.58 -18.30
C TYR A 26 34.04 19.81 -18.90
N GLY A 27 34.55 20.72 -18.07
CA GLY A 27 35.36 21.87 -18.52
C GLY A 27 34.55 23.03 -19.12
N PHE A 28 33.22 22.95 -19.18
CA PHE A 28 32.38 24.08 -19.58
C PHE A 28 32.27 25.11 -18.45
N PRO A 29 32.24 26.43 -18.78
CA PRO A 29 31.97 27.46 -17.78
C PRO A 29 30.56 27.27 -17.23
N ILE A 30 30.43 27.21 -15.90
CA ILE A 30 29.13 27.17 -15.24
C ILE A 30 28.40 28.47 -15.59
N ARG A 31 27.30 28.37 -16.34
CA ARG A 31 26.43 29.53 -16.62
C ARG A 31 25.78 29.95 -15.31
N GLU A 32 25.85 31.24 -15.00
CA GLU A 32 25.10 31.79 -13.87
C GLU A 32 23.60 31.50 -14.04
N PRO A 33 22.89 31.14 -12.96
CA PRO A 33 21.45 30.92 -13.02
C PRO A 33 20.76 32.16 -13.60
N ASP A 34 19.92 31.97 -14.62
CA ASP A 34 19.20 33.08 -15.26
C ASP A 34 18.28 33.77 -14.25
N ILE A 35 18.68 34.96 -13.78
CA ILE A 35 17.99 35.75 -12.75
C ILE A 35 16.56 36.14 -13.19
N ARG A 36 16.26 36.09 -14.49
CA ARG A 36 14.92 36.33 -15.04
C ARG A 36 13.96 35.18 -14.71
N ARG A 37 14.48 33.96 -14.55
CA ARG A 37 13.74 32.79 -14.08
C ARG A 37 13.83 32.71 -12.56
N LYS A 38 13.01 33.50 -11.86
CA LYS A 38 12.76 33.21 -10.44
C LYS A 38 11.96 31.91 -10.37
N GLU A 39 12.52 30.87 -9.75
CA GLU A 39 11.78 29.68 -9.31
C GLU A 39 10.79 30.12 -8.22
N THR A 40 9.71 30.76 -8.64
CA THR A 40 8.59 31.05 -7.75
C THR A 40 7.76 29.78 -7.65
N HIS A 41 8.09 28.94 -6.67
CA HIS A 41 7.15 27.91 -6.24
C HIS A 41 5.93 28.63 -5.66
N LYS A 42 4.91 28.83 -6.51
CA LYS A 42 3.61 29.33 -6.06
C LYS A 42 3.00 28.24 -5.18
N PHE A 43 3.05 28.44 -3.87
CA PHE A 43 2.27 27.65 -2.93
C PHE A 43 0.80 28.03 -3.12
N TYR A 44 0.04 27.15 -3.78
CA TYR A 44 -1.40 27.26 -3.81
C TYR A 44 -1.96 26.60 -2.56
N ASP A 45 -2.49 27.40 -1.64
CA ASP A 45 -3.28 26.88 -0.52
C ASP A 45 -4.66 26.50 -1.06
N ILE A 46 -4.83 25.21 -1.39
CA ILE A 46 -6.08 24.70 -1.94
C ILE A 46 -7.11 24.70 -0.80
N LYS A 47 -8.13 25.57 -0.89
CA LYS A 47 -9.13 25.74 0.17
C LYS A 47 -10.14 24.59 0.30
N GLY A 48 -10.22 23.70 -0.69
CA GLY A 48 -11.18 22.60 -0.66
C GLY A 48 -11.15 21.68 -1.89
N LEU A 49 -11.78 20.52 -1.72
CA LEU A 49 -11.93 19.50 -2.78
C LEU A 49 -13.09 19.84 -3.71
N TRP A 50 -12.83 19.76 -5.01
CA TRP A 50 -13.87 19.87 -6.05
C TRP A 50 -14.70 18.59 -6.14
N SER A 51 -15.88 18.69 -6.75
CA SER A 51 -16.82 17.55 -6.91
C SER A 51 -16.15 16.31 -7.54
N ARG A 52 -15.36 16.48 -8.62
CA ARG A 52 -14.63 15.35 -9.23
C ARG A 52 -13.59 14.71 -8.30
N HIS A 53 -12.92 15.48 -7.44
CA HIS A 53 -11.97 14.91 -6.49
C HIS A 53 -12.67 14.13 -5.39
N LYS A 54 -13.84 14.60 -4.93
CA LYS A 54 -14.69 13.85 -4.00
C LYS A 54 -15.15 12.53 -4.61
N GLU A 55 -15.54 12.54 -5.88
CA GLU A 55 -15.91 11.32 -6.60
C GLU A 55 -14.75 10.32 -6.71
N ILE A 56 -13.53 10.79 -7.01
CA ILE A 56 -12.31 9.96 -6.99
C ILE A 56 -12.12 9.32 -5.61
N ILE A 57 -12.22 10.10 -4.54
CA ILE A 57 -12.02 9.64 -3.17
C ILE A 57 -13.09 8.61 -2.77
N ASN A 58 -14.34 8.83 -3.17
CA ASN A 58 -15.43 7.89 -2.93
C ASN A 58 -15.16 6.55 -3.62
N LEU A 59 -14.75 6.57 -4.90
CA LEU A 59 -14.41 5.34 -5.62
C LEU A 59 -13.19 4.62 -5.01
N ASP A 60 -12.18 5.35 -4.55
CA ASP A 60 -11.04 4.75 -3.84
C ASP A 60 -11.49 4.10 -2.51
N SER A 61 -12.38 4.75 -1.76
CA SER A 61 -12.93 4.21 -0.51
C SER A 61 -13.81 2.95 -0.71
N LEU A 62 -14.30 2.72 -1.93
CA LEU A 62 -15.01 1.50 -2.33
C LEU A 62 -14.04 0.38 -2.74
N GLY A 63 -12.74 0.67 -2.88
CA GLY A 63 -11.70 -0.30 -3.19
C GLY A 63 -11.34 -0.44 -4.67
N TYR A 64 -11.79 0.48 -5.53
CA TYR A 64 -11.41 0.47 -6.94
C TYR A 64 -9.93 0.83 -7.14
N LYS A 65 -9.28 0.21 -8.13
CA LYS A 65 -7.88 0.54 -8.45
C LYS A 65 -7.79 1.91 -9.13
N ASN A 66 -6.70 2.65 -8.92
CA ASN A 66 -6.47 3.95 -9.57
C ASN A 66 -6.63 3.94 -11.10
N THR A 67 -6.28 2.82 -11.75
CA THR A 67 -6.44 2.64 -13.20
C THR A 67 -7.89 2.44 -13.62
N GLU A 68 -8.73 1.84 -12.78
CA GLU A 68 -10.16 1.66 -13.01
C GLU A 68 -10.89 2.98 -12.81
N ILE A 69 -10.58 3.71 -11.73
CA ILE A 69 -11.09 5.06 -11.45
C ILE A 69 -10.78 6.01 -12.61
N ALA A 70 -9.54 5.97 -13.10
CA ALA A 70 -9.10 6.77 -14.24
C ALA A 70 -9.91 6.48 -15.51
N LYS A 71 -10.21 5.19 -15.79
CA LYS A 71 -11.03 4.78 -16.93
C LYS A 71 -12.49 5.23 -16.78
N MET A 72 -13.08 5.05 -15.59
CA MET A 72 -14.47 5.44 -15.32
C MET A 72 -14.68 6.95 -15.48
N LEU A 73 -13.74 7.76 -15.01
CA LEU A 73 -13.84 9.22 -15.04
C LEU A 73 -13.22 9.85 -16.29
N GLY A 74 -12.57 9.07 -17.17
CA GLY A 74 -11.89 9.58 -18.36
C GLY A 74 -10.74 10.54 -18.05
N ILE A 75 -9.94 10.25 -17.02
CA ILE A 75 -8.80 11.08 -16.58
C ILE A 75 -7.50 10.28 -16.55
N HIS A 76 -6.36 10.95 -16.44
CA HIS A 76 -5.07 10.29 -16.36
C HIS A 76 -4.88 9.65 -14.95
N PRO A 77 -4.34 8.41 -14.84
CA PRO A 77 -4.17 7.73 -13.56
C PRO A 77 -3.23 8.46 -12.58
N VAL A 78 -2.28 9.24 -13.10
CA VAL A 78 -1.42 10.09 -12.26
C VAL A 78 -2.25 11.17 -11.54
N THR A 79 -3.29 11.70 -12.18
CA THR A 79 -4.18 12.69 -11.56
C THR A 79 -4.92 12.08 -10.38
N VAL A 80 -5.46 10.86 -10.54
CA VAL A 80 -6.09 10.09 -9.45
C VAL A 80 -5.12 9.92 -8.29
N SER A 81 -3.92 9.42 -8.57
CA SER A 81 -2.87 9.23 -7.56
C SER A 81 -2.50 10.52 -6.83
N MET A 82 -2.37 11.64 -7.55
CA MET A 82 -2.07 12.94 -6.95
C MET A 82 -3.23 13.46 -6.08
N THR A 83 -4.47 13.27 -6.52
CA THR A 83 -5.65 13.71 -5.76
C THR A 83 -5.79 12.96 -4.43
N ILE A 84 -5.62 11.63 -4.45
CA ILE A 84 -5.69 10.78 -3.25
C ILE A 84 -4.55 11.13 -2.28
N ASN A 85 -3.32 11.27 -2.78
CA ASN A 85 -2.15 11.52 -1.94
C ASN A 85 -2.02 12.97 -1.45
N SER A 86 -2.85 13.89 -1.94
CA SER A 86 -2.89 15.27 -1.47
C SER A 86 -3.28 15.35 0.00
N THR A 87 -2.84 16.40 0.71
CA THR A 87 -3.18 16.61 2.13
C THR A 87 -4.68 16.65 2.36
N LEU A 88 -5.42 17.35 1.48
CA LEU A 88 -6.88 17.40 1.50
C LEU A 88 -7.52 16.05 1.20
N GLY A 89 -6.98 15.32 0.22
CA GLY A 89 -7.49 14.00 -0.16
C GLY A 89 -7.39 13.00 1.00
N LYS A 90 -6.23 12.96 1.66
CA LYS A 90 -6.02 12.15 2.87
C LYS A 90 -6.96 12.55 4.01
N GLY A 91 -7.17 13.85 4.22
CA GLY A 91 -8.10 14.35 5.23
C GLY A 91 -9.55 13.91 4.97
N ALA A 92 -10.00 14.01 3.72
CA ALA A 92 -11.35 13.57 3.34
C ALA A 92 -11.51 12.04 3.43
N GLN A 93 -10.47 11.28 3.09
CA GLN A 93 -10.47 9.82 3.29
C GLN A 93 -10.58 9.43 4.77
N LEU A 94 -9.89 10.16 5.65
CA LEU A 94 -9.97 9.93 7.09
C LEU A 94 -11.39 10.22 7.59
N ALA A 95 -11.97 11.35 7.21
CA ALA A 95 -13.35 11.71 7.59
C ALA A 95 -14.37 10.64 7.14
N LEU A 96 -14.25 10.11 5.91
CA LEU A 96 -15.12 9.03 5.43
C LEU A 96 -14.93 7.72 6.21
N ARG A 97 -13.72 7.44 6.70
CA ARG A 97 -13.49 6.27 7.54
C ARG A 97 -14.10 6.45 8.92
N GLU A 98 -13.93 7.62 9.53
CA GLU A 98 -14.53 7.95 10.83
C GLU A 98 -16.05 7.87 10.79
N GLU A 99 -16.69 8.36 9.72
CA GLU A 99 -18.14 8.24 9.50
C GLU A 99 -18.59 6.78 9.46
N ARG A 100 -17.90 5.94 8.67
CA ARG A 100 -18.19 4.50 8.56
C ARG A 100 -17.96 3.74 9.86
N ASP A 101 -16.89 4.07 10.58
CA ASP A 101 -16.58 3.47 11.87
C ASP A 101 -17.68 3.83 12.89
N GLY A 102 -18.22 5.05 12.82
CA GLY A 102 -19.39 5.47 13.59
C GLY A 102 -20.64 4.65 13.28
N GLU A 103 -21.02 4.53 12.00
CA GLU A 103 -22.15 3.69 11.57
C GLU A 103 -21.98 2.23 12.00
N TYR A 104 -20.76 1.71 11.94
CA TYR A 104 -20.45 0.35 12.37
C TYR A 104 -20.63 0.18 13.88
N GLU A 105 -20.25 1.16 14.69
CA GLU A 105 -20.44 1.09 16.14
C GLU A 105 -21.94 1.11 16.51
N GLU A 106 -22.74 1.95 15.85
CA GLU A 106 -24.21 1.94 16.01
C GLU A 106 -24.82 0.59 15.65
N LEU A 107 -24.46 0.03 14.49
CA LEU A 107 -24.90 -1.30 14.06
C LEU A 107 -24.46 -2.38 15.05
N ARG A 108 -23.23 -2.29 15.55
CA ARG A 108 -22.68 -3.25 16.53
C ARG A 108 -23.47 -3.22 17.83
N GLU A 109 -23.85 -2.04 18.32
CA GLU A 109 -24.71 -1.90 19.50
C GLU A 109 -26.08 -2.56 19.27
N GLU A 110 -26.71 -2.31 18.12
CA GLU A 110 -28.00 -2.93 17.76
C GLU A 110 -27.91 -4.46 17.71
N VAL A 111 -26.87 -5.00 17.08
CA VAL A 111 -26.62 -6.45 16.99
C VAL A 111 -26.40 -7.04 18.39
N MET A 112 -25.68 -6.36 19.28
CA MET A 112 -25.46 -6.82 20.66
C MET A 112 -26.76 -6.87 21.45
N ASP A 113 -27.61 -5.86 21.31
CA ASP A 113 -28.92 -5.82 21.99
C ASP A 113 -29.88 -6.88 21.45
N LEU A 114 -29.91 -7.11 20.14
CA LEU A 114 -30.66 -8.22 19.55
C LEU A 114 -30.15 -9.57 20.02
N THR A 115 -28.83 -9.73 20.14
CA THR A 115 -28.20 -10.96 20.64
C THR A 115 -28.59 -11.22 22.09
N ARG A 116 -28.55 -10.20 22.96
CA ARG A 116 -29.01 -10.32 24.37
C ARG A 116 -30.47 -10.77 24.46
N LYS A 117 -31.37 -10.09 23.72
CA LYS A 117 -32.80 -10.43 23.67
C LYS A 117 -33.02 -11.86 23.18
N SER A 118 -32.24 -12.30 22.20
CA SER A 118 -32.33 -13.66 21.66
C SER A 118 -31.89 -14.70 22.68
N LEU A 119 -30.81 -14.44 23.43
CA LEU A 119 -30.35 -15.32 24.51
C LEU A 119 -31.37 -15.43 25.65
N ASP A 120 -32.00 -14.32 26.03
CA ASP A 120 -33.06 -14.34 27.04
C ASP A 120 -34.26 -15.16 26.57
N LYS A 121 -34.65 -15.04 25.30
CA LYS A 121 -35.71 -15.87 24.70
C LYS A 121 -35.34 -17.35 24.65
N TYR A 122 -34.09 -17.70 24.36
CA TYR A 122 -33.67 -19.09 24.42
C TYR A 122 -33.73 -19.67 25.84
N ARG A 123 -33.39 -18.88 26.87
CA ARG A 123 -33.56 -19.30 28.27
C ARG A 123 -35.03 -19.51 28.62
N GLU A 124 -35.90 -18.57 28.24
CA GLU A 124 -37.34 -18.71 28.44
C GLU A 124 -37.90 -19.99 27.78
N ILE A 125 -37.47 -20.32 26.56
CA ILE A 125 -37.92 -21.52 25.85
C ILE A 125 -37.42 -22.80 26.52
N LEU A 126 -36.18 -22.81 27.01
CA LEU A 126 -35.59 -23.97 27.69
C LEU A 126 -36.27 -24.25 29.04
N ASP A 127 -36.61 -23.21 29.80
CA ASP A 127 -37.22 -23.35 31.12
C ASP A 127 -38.75 -23.52 31.06
N ALA A 128 -39.40 -23.17 29.94
CA ALA A 128 -40.85 -23.29 29.79
C ALA A 128 -41.30 -24.74 29.60
N GLU A 129 -41.94 -25.34 30.62
CA GLU A 129 -42.59 -26.66 30.53
C GLU A 129 -43.71 -26.74 29.48
N SER A 130 -44.24 -25.61 29.01
CA SER A 130 -45.29 -25.55 27.98
C SER A 130 -44.76 -25.61 26.55
N ALA A 131 -43.45 -25.46 26.33
CA ALA A 131 -42.86 -25.53 25.01
C ALA A 131 -42.80 -26.99 24.52
N GLY A 132 -43.07 -27.21 23.23
CA GLY A 132 -42.94 -28.55 22.66
C GLY A 132 -41.49 -29.05 22.76
N TYR A 133 -41.29 -30.30 23.21
CA TYR A 133 -39.97 -30.92 23.38
C TYR A 133 -39.02 -30.76 22.18
N LYS A 134 -39.58 -30.77 20.96
CA LYS A 134 -38.83 -30.55 19.72
C LYS A 134 -38.17 -29.16 19.67
N ILE A 135 -38.90 -28.11 20.06
CA ILE A 135 -38.43 -26.72 20.03
C ILE A 135 -37.34 -26.53 21.08
N GLN A 136 -37.54 -27.09 22.29
CA GLN A 136 -36.53 -27.07 23.34
C GLN A 136 -35.23 -27.76 22.90
N LYS A 137 -35.34 -28.92 22.24
CA LYS A 137 -34.19 -29.62 21.69
C LYS A 137 -33.46 -28.80 20.64
N GLU A 138 -34.18 -28.21 19.69
CA GLU A 138 -33.58 -27.36 18.64
C GLU A 138 -32.83 -26.16 19.24
N VAL A 139 -33.41 -25.51 20.26
CA VAL A 139 -32.75 -24.42 20.99
C VAL A 139 -31.51 -24.90 21.75
N ALA A 140 -31.59 -26.04 22.43
CA ALA A 140 -30.46 -26.64 23.13
C ALA A 140 -29.32 -27.01 22.17
N ASP A 141 -29.65 -27.57 20.99
CA ASP A 141 -28.68 -27.92 19.96
C ASP A 141 -27.98 -26.67 19.40
N VAL A 142 -28.70 -25.57 19.16
CA VAL A 142 -28.10 -24.29 18.72
C VAL A 142 -27.15 -23.72 19.78
N ILE A 143 -27.55 -23.71 21.06
CA ILE A 143 -26.70 -23.17 22.13
C ILE A 143 -25.44 -24.03 22.32
N THR A 144 -25.60 -25.36 22.37
CA THR A 144 -24.50 -26.26 22.68
C THR A 144 -23.56 -26.46 21.50
N LEU A 145 -24.08 -26.63 20.29
CA LEU A 145 -23.26 -26.93 19.12
C LEU A 145 -22.71 -25.66 18.48
N ASP A 146 -23.56 -24.66 18.21
CA ASP A 146 -23.16 -23.49 17.44
C ASP A 146 -22.54 -22.40 18.33
N LEU A 147 -23.18 -22.02 19.43
CA LEU A 147 -22.70 -20.92 20.28
C LEU A 147 -21.53 -21.34 21.20
N ALA A 148 -21.57 -22.53 21.78
CA ALA A 148 -20.46 -23.03 22.62
C ALA A 148 -19.30 -23.63 21.79
N GLY A 149 -19.43 -23.68 20.47
CA GLY A 149 -18.38 -24.13 19.56
C GLY A 149 -18.09 -25.63 19.66
N MET A 150 -19.01 -26.44 20.19
CA MET A 150 -18.84 -27.90 20.27
C MET A 150 -19.17 -28.61 18.95
N ARG A 151 -19.56 -27.87 17.91
CA ARG A 151 -19.83 -28.43 16.59
C ARG A 151 -18.57 -28.95 15.94
N ALA A 152 -18.54 -30.26 15.70
CA ALA A 152 -17.49 -30.89 14.91
C ALA A 152 -17.46 -30.31 13.48
N PRO A 153 -16.28 -30.02 12.91
CA PRO A 153 -16.16 -29.60 11.51
C PRO A 153 -16.77 -30.67 10.59
N THR A 154 -17.82 -30.32 9.85
CA THR A 154 -18.53 -31.26 8.98
C THR A 154 -17.84 -31.47 7.64
N ARG A 155 -17.06 -30.48 7.17
CA ARG A 155 -16.39 -30.52 5.87
C ARG A 155 -15.04 -29.82 5.96
N ILE A 156 -13.97 -30.60 5.86
CA ILE A 156 -12.61 -30.09 5.69
C ILE A 156 -12.34 -30.02 4.20
N GLU A 157 -12.49 -28.84 3.60
CA GLU A 157 -12.07 -28.61 2.21
C GLU A 157 -10.55 -28.40 2.16
N SER A 158 -9.80 -29.47 1.93
CA SER A 158 -8.39 -29.35 1.58
C SER A 158 -8.27 -28.87 0.14
N LYS A 159 -7.94 -27.59 -0.06
CA LYS A 159 -7.52 -27.07 -1.37
C LYS A 159 -6.05 -27.39 -1.56
N SER A 160 -5.74 -28.62 -1.93
CA SER A 160 -4.40 -28.97 -2.40
C SER A 160 -4.21 -28.38 -3.81
N ALA A 161 -3.33 -27.39 -3.92
CA ALA A 161 -2.90 -26.88 -5.22
C ALA A 161 -1.98 -27.93 -5.86
N HIS A 162 -2.57 -28.87 -6.60
CA HIS A 162 -1.82 -29.77 -7.47
C HIS A 162 -1.44 -29.00 -8.74
N MET A 163 -0.24 -28.42 -8.73
CA MET A 163 0.33 -27.76 -9.90
C MET A 163 0.89 -28.85 -10.83
N VAL A 164 0.19 -29.11 -11.95
CA VAL A 164 0.72 -29.93 -13.03
C VAL A 164 1.61 -29.03 -13.88
N LEU A 165 2.91 -29.06 -13.61
CA LEU A 165 3.90 -28.35 -14.42
C LEU A 165 4.30 -29.18 -15.63
N SER A 166 4.39 -28.53 -16.78
CA SER A 166 5.06 -29.12 -17.96
C SER A 166 6.58 -29.23 -17.72
N SER A 167 7.25 -30.11 -18.47
CA SER A 167 8.72 -30.25 -18.43
C SER A 167 9.43 -28.90 -18.59
N ASP A 168 8.91 -28.07 -19.48
CA ASP A 168 9.52 -26.80 -19.88
C ASP A 168 9.43 -25.77 -18.75
N GLU A 169 8.31 -25.74 -18.03
CA GLU A 169 8.13 -24.89 -16.85
C GLU A 169 9.05 -25.34 -15.71
N ILE A 170 9.22 -26.66 -15.51
CA ILE A 170 10.16 -27.20 -14.50
C ILE A 170 11.59 -26.77 -14.82
N GLU A 171 12.00 -26.81 -16.08
CA GLU A 171 13.32 -26.34 -16.52
C GLU A 171 13.48 -24.83 -16.35
N GLU A 172 12.44 -24.06 -16.64
CA GLU A 172 12.46 -22.62 -16.40
C GLU A 172 12.60 -22.31 -14.89
N PHE A 173 11.87 -23.01 -14.02
CA PHE A 173 11.98 -22.87 -12.58
C PHE A 173 13.37 -23.26 -12.08
N LYS A 174 13.95 -24.36 -12.55
CA LYS A 174 15.33 -24.76 -12.23
C LYS A 174 16.33 -23.69 -12.65
N ARG A 175 16.21 -23.16 -13.87
CA ARG A 175 17.10 -22.12 -14.39
C ARG A 175 16.99 -20.81 -13.60
N ARG A 176 15.77 -20.41 -13.22
CA ARG A 176 15.52 -19.24 -12.36
C ARG A 176 16.10 -19.46 -10.96
N GLY A 177 15.91 -20.65 -10.40
CA GLY A 177 16.48 -21.07 -9.11
C GLY A 177 18.01 -21.06 -9.13
N MET A 178 18.64 -21.59 -10.17
CA MET A 178 20.11 -21.57 -10.32
C MET A 178 20.65 -20.14 -10.42
N ARG A 179 19.99 -19.23 -11.15
CA ARG A 179 20.39 -17.82 -11.19
C ARG A 179 20.29 -17.16 -9.82
N ALA A 180 19.20 -17.38 -9.08
CA ALA A 180 19.03 -16.84 -7.74
C ALA A 180 20.04 -17.44 -6.75
N ALA A 181 20.37 -18.73 -6.88
CA ALA A 181 21.38 -19.41 -6.07
C ALA A 181 22.80 -18.91 -6.37
N LYS A 182 23.12 -18.64 -7.64
CA LYS A 182 24.39 -18.04 -8.07
C LYS A 182 24.52 -16.60 -7.56
N ALA A 183 23.44 -15.80 -7.67
CA ALA A 183 23.41 -14.44 -7.15
C ALA A 183 23.52 -14.36 -5.61
N SER A 184 23.03 -15.38 -4.90
CA SER A 184 23.16 -15.49 -3.45
C SER A 184 24.44 -16.18 -2.98
N GLY A 185 25.36 -16.51 -3.89
CA GLY A 185 26.67 -17.08 -3.56
C GLY A 185 26.63 -18.50 -2.98
N LYS A 186 25.50 -19.22 -3.11
CA LYS A 186 25.33 -20.58 -2.57
C LYS A 186 25.79 -21.70 -3.51
N LEU A 187 26.13 -21.38 -4.76
CA LEU A 187 26.72 -22.31 -5.72
C LEU A 187 28.20 -22.01 -5.87
N ILE A 188 29.03 -22.99 -5.51
CA ILE A 188 30.47 -23.00 -5.77
C ILE A 188 30.66 -23.82 -7.06
N GLU A 189 31.11 -23.17 -8.13
CA GLU A 189 31.49 -23.87 -9.36
C GLU A 189 32.79 -24.64 -9.09
N VAL A 190 32.69 -25.95 -8.93
CA VAL A 190 33.84 -26.84 -8.86
C VAL A 190 34.21 -27.21 -10.30
N GLU A 191 35.33 -26.70 -10.80
CA GLU A 191 35.88 -27.13 -12.08
C GLU A 191 36.24 -28.62 -11.98
N SER A 192 35.44 -29.48 -12.63
CA SER A 192 35.74 -30.91 -12.71
C SER A 192 36.95 -31.10 -13.63
N GLU A 193 38.04 -31.61 -13.05
CA GLU A 193 39.25 -32.03 -13.76
C GLU A 193 38.90 -32.99 -14.90
N LYS A 194 39.34 -32.66 -16.11
CA LYS A 194 39.33 -33.54 -17.26
C LYS A 194 40.25 -34.72 -16.95
N THR A 195 39.67 -35.88 -16.66
CA THR A 195 40.38 -37.15 -16.69
C THR A 195 40.47 -37.57 -18.17
N GLU A 196 41.67 -37.43 -18.75
CA GLU A 196 42.05 -38.06 -20.02
C GLU A 196 42.13 -39.59 -19.88
#